data_AF-A0A933G0H1-F1
#
_entry.id   AF-A0A933G0H1-F1
#
_cell.length_a   1.000
_cell.length_b   1.000
_cell.length_c   1.000
_cell.angle_alpha   90.00
_cell.angle_beta   90.00
_cell.angle_gamma   90.00
#
_symmetry.space_group_name_H-M   'P 1'
#
loop_
_entity.id
_entity.type
_entity.pdbx_description
1 polymer ?
#
loop_
_entity_poly.entity_id
_entity_poly.type
_entity_poly.pdbx_seq_one_letter_code
_entity_poly.pdbx_strand_id
1 'polypeptide(L)'
;AYIEIEKLGSLIGKQDQYAASFGGLNVFVFERDRVEVLPLALDPDVRQRLESHLLLFYMGVSRSANGILAEQRRSMSNGDGAVLDALHTIKALAGEARRALEEGLLRRFGEILHESWEAKRRLARGVTNERIDHLYRRARESGAVGGKIAGAGGGGFLLLCCEPAQRDVVRAAMQAEGLHHMPFRFDSGGAKVLFNSAMRGGLAAWDGLAKAA
;
A
#
# COMPACT_ATOMS: atom_id res chain seq x y z
N ALA A 1 -3.73 1.25 15.53
CA ALA A 1 -4.37 -0.08 15.55
C ALA A 1 -5.42 -0.20 16.65
N TYR A 2 -5.07 -0.08 17.95
CA TYR A 2 -6.02 -0.22 19.07
C TYR A 2 -7.33 0.59 18.90
N ILE A 3 -7.21 1.89 18.59
CA ILE A 3 -8.38 2.76 18.41
C ILE A 3 -9.28 2.27 17.26
N GLU A 4 -8.74 2.13 16.05
CA GLU A 4 -9.57 1.78 14.89
C GLU A 4 -10.10 0.35 14.90
N ILE A 5 -9.27 -0.63 15.29
CA ILE A 5 -9.61 -2.05 15.21
C ILE A 5 -10.38 -2.50 16.45
N GLU A 6 -9.91 -2.16 17.65
CA GLU A 6 -10.51 -2.67 18.90
C GLU A 6 -11.62 -1.76 19.43
N LYS A 7 -11.46 -0.44 19.40
CA LYS A 7 -12.50 0.49 19.90
C LYS A 7 -13.58 0.78 18.88
N LEU A 8 -13.21 0.99 17.62
CA LEU A 8 -14.14 1.35 16.55
C LEU A 8 -14.61 0.14 15.72
N GLY A 9 -14.03 -1.06 15.94
CA GLY A 9 -14.45 -2.29 15.26
C GLY A 9 -14.16 -2.32 13.76
N SER A 10 -13.23 -1.49 13.27
CA SER A 10 -12.92 -1.40 11.83
C SER A 10 -12.25 -2.67 11.33
N LEU A 11 -12.68 -3.15 10.16
CA LEU A 11 -12.19 -4.38 9.52
C LEU A 11 -10.87 -4.18 8.73
N ILE A 12 -10.04 -3.24 9.16
CA ILE A 12 -8.80 -2.86 8.46
C ILE A 12 -7.59 -3.70 8.89
N GLY A 13 -6.53 -3.67 8.09
CA GLY A 13 -5.24 -4.23 8.45
C GLY A 13 -4.46 -3.36 9.46
N LYS A 14 -3.28 -3.83 9.83
CA LYS A 14 -2.35 -3.12 10.73
C LYS A 14 -1.29 -2.29 9.98
N GLN A 15 -1.09 -2.55 8.69
CA GLN A 15 0.07 -2.04 7.93
C GLN A 15 0.09 -0.52 7.77
N ASP A 16 -1.07 0.11 7.59
CA ASP A 16 -1.17 1.53 7.24
C ASP A 16 -0.70 2.42 8.40
N GLN A 17 -1.01 2.01 9.64
CA GLN A 17 -0.57 2.73 10.84
C GLN A 17 0.95 2.66 11.02
N TYR A 18 1.58 1.52 10.70
CA TYR A 18 3.05 1.42 10.72
C TYR A 18 3.68 2.23 9.58
N ALA A 19 3.16 2.12 8.35
CA ALA A 19 3.65 2.89 7.22
C ALA A 19 3.62 4.41 7.49
N ALA A 20 2.51 4.93 8.03
CA ALA A 20 2.38 6.35 8.38
C ALA A 20 3.32 6.78 9.51
N SER A 21 3.57 5.90 10.49
CA SER A 21 4.40 6.24 11.66
C SER A 21 5.90 6.19 11.35
N PHE A 22 6.36 5.19 10.61
CA PHE A 22 7.78 4.96 10.35
C PHE A 22 8.27 5.66 9.08
N GLY A 23 7.42 5.75 8.04
CA GLY A 23 7.82 6.22 6.71
C GLY A 23 8.86 5.33 6.04
N GLY A 24 9.25 5.67 4.81
CA GLY A 24 10.20 4.86 4.05
C GLY A 24 9.62 3.57 3.48
N LEU A 25 10.49 2.79 2.85
CA LEU A 25 10.20 1.44 2.39
C LEU A 25 10.51 0.47 3.53
N ASN A 26 9.55 -0.39 3.88
CA ASN A 26 9.67 -1.31 5.00
C ASN A 26 9.13 -2.69 4.62
N VAL A 27 9.71 -3.71 5.26
CA VAL A 27 9.14 -5.04 5.37
C VAL A 27 8.50 -5.15 6.76
N PHE A 28 7.21 -5.44 6.79
CA PHE A 28 6.48 -5.66 8.04
C PHE A 28 6.25 -7.16 8.25
N VAL A 29 6.69 -7.68 9.40
CA VAL A 29 6.41 -9.05 9.83
C VAL A 29 5.38 -8.99 10.95
N PHE A 30 4.17 -9.45 10.64
CA PHE A 30 3.07 -9.51 11.60
C PHE A 30 3.04 -10.88 12.28
N GLU A 31 3.43 -10.91 13.54
CA GLU A 31 3.30 -12.08 14.42
C GLU A 31 2.04 -11.93 15.30
N ARG A 32 1.71 -12.98 16.04
CA ARG A 32 0.51 -13.00 16.91
C ARG A 32 0.50 -11.82 17.89
N ASP A 33 1.62 -11.60 18.58
CA ASP A 33 1.72 -10.67 19.71
C ASP A 33 2.66 -9.48 19.44
N ARG A 34 3.35 -9.46 18.29
CA ARG A 34 4.28 -8.38 17.93
C ARG A 34 4.26 -8.06 16.44
N VAL A 35 4.75 -6.87 16.09
CA VAL A 35 5.01 -6.48 14.71
C VAL A 35 6.45 -6.04 14.61
N GLU A 36 7.21 -6.66 13.71
CA GLU A 36 8.57 -6.24 13.40
C GLU A 36 8.55 -5.32 12.18
N VAL A 37 9.21 -4.17 12.30
CA VAL A 37 9.38 -3.19 11.23
C VAL A 37 10.83 -3.23 10.79
N LEU A 38 11.07 -3.72 9.57
CA LEU A 38 12.41 -3.85 9.00
C LEU A 38 12.56 -2.85 7.85
N PRO A 39 13.31 -1.74 8.04
CA PRO A 39 13.58 -0.80 6.96
C PRO A 39 14.26 -1.49 5.78
N LEU A 40 13.74 -1.27 4.58
CA LEU A 40 14.33 -1.76 3.34
C LEU A 40 15.32 -0.71 2.82
N ALA A 41 16.59 -0.90 3.17
CA ALA A 41 17.68 -0.04 2.72
C ALA A 41 18.09 -0.44 1.29
N LEU A 42 17.48 0.20 0.30
CA LEU A 42 17.87 0.06 -1.09
C LEU A 42 19.06 0.96 -1.42
N ASP A 43 19.93 0.49 -2.31
CA ASP A 43 20.92 1.34 -2.95
C ASP A 43 20.21 2.56 -3.61
N PRO A 44 20.75 3.78 -3.47
CA PRO A 44 20.14 4.98 -4.05
C PRO A 44 19.87 4.89 -5.56
N ASP A 45 20.74 4.24 -6.35
CA ASP A 45 20.53 4.01 -7.79
C ASP A 45 19.32 3.09 -8.02
N VAL A 46 19.26 1.98 -7.28
CA VAL A 46 18.14 1.04 -7.36
C VAL A 46 16.83 1.72 -6.98
N ARG A 47 16.83 2.58 -5.95
CA ARG A 47 15.65 3.36 -5.55
C ARG A 47 15.20 4.32 -6.65
N GLN A 48 16.13 5.07 -7.25
CA GLN A 48 15.81 5.99 -8.34
C GLN A 48 15.28 5.26 -9.58
N ARG A 49 15.89 4.13 -9.92
CA ARG A 49 15.40 3.27 -11.00
C ARG A 49 14.03 2.70 -10.67
N LEU A 50 13.77 2.28 -9.44
CA LEU A 50 12.45 1.80 -9.05
C LEU A 50 11.37 2.87 -9.29
N GLU A 51 11.64 4.13 -8.94
CA GLU A 51 10.73 5.25 -9.25
C GLU A 51 10.49 5.42 -10.76
N SER A 52 11.53 5.24 -11.59
CA SER A 52 11.41 5.34 -13.04
C SER A 52 10.65 4.16 -13.68
N HIS A 53 10.56 3.02 -12.99
CA HIS A 53 9.78 1.85 -13.43
C HIS A 53 8.32 1.91 -12.99
N LEU A 54 7.97 2.72 -11.98
CA LEU A 54 6.63 2.74 -11.40
C LEU A 54 5.78 3.90 -11.90
N LEU A 55 4.55 3.59 -12.29
CA LEU A 55 3.50 4.55 -12.64
C LEU A 55 2.32 4.37 -11.69
N LEU A 56 1.83 5.45 -11.11
CA LEU A 56 0.66 5.45 -10.23
C LEU A 56 -0.47 6.21 -10.91
N PHE A 57 -1.67 5.62 -10.90
CA PHE A 57 -2.86 6.22 -11.50
C PHE A 57 -4.02 6.21 -10.52
N TYR A 58 -4.76 7.31 -10.46
CA TYR A 58 -6.06 7.38 -9.80
C TYR A 58 -7.17 7.03 -10.79
N MET A 59 -7.98 6.02 -10.45
CA MET A 59 -9.08 5.51 -11.29
C MET A 59 -10.43 6.16 -10.98
N GLY A 60 -10.49 7.09 -10.02
CA GLY A 60 -11.74 7.65 -9.51
C GLY A 60 -12.22 7.00 -8.21
N VAL A 61 -13.47 7.26 -7.86
CA VAL A 61 -14.01 6.99 -6.52
C VAL A 61 -13.94 5.51 -6.17
N SER A 62 -13.31 5.21 -5.03
CA SER A 62 -13.30 3.86 -4.46
C SER A 62 -14.64 3.55 -3.81
N ARG A 63 -15.15 2.33 -4.03
CA ARG A 63 -16.22 1.78 -3.17
C ARG A 63 -15.68 1.60 -1.75
N SER A 64 -16.57 1.53 -0.76
CA SER A 64 -16.20 1.26 0.62
C SER A 64 -15.41 -0.05 0.73
N ALA A 65 -14.17 0.03 1.21
CA ALA A 65 -13.29 -1.12 1.42
C ALA A 65 -13.88 -2.13 2.42
N ASN A 66 -14.80 -1.70 3.29
CA ASN A 66 -15.38 -2.52 4.35
C ASN A 66 -16.08 -3.77 3.80
N GLY A 67 -16.78 -3.66 2.67
CA GLY A 67 -17.46 -4.80 2.05
C GLY A 67 -16.49 -5.89 1.60
N ILE A 68 -15.41 -5.49 0.93
CA ILE A 68 -14.34 -6.38 0.44
C ILE A 68 -13.63 -7.04 1.63
N LEU A 69 -13.27 -6.25 2.64
CA LEU A 69 -12.57 -6.73 3.84
C LEU A 69 -13.44 -7.68 4.66
N ALA A 70 -14.75 -7.41 4.76
CA ALA A 70 -15.69 -8.30 5.42
C ALA A 70 -15.84 -9.65 4.68
N GLU A 71 -15.91 -9.62 3.34
CA GLU A 71 -15.94 -10.84 2.53
C GLU A 71 -14.67 -11.66 2.70
N GLN A 72 -13.50 -11.02 2.57
CA GLN A 72 -12.21 -11.67 2.78
C GLN A 72 -12.13 -12.32 4.18
N ARG A 73 -12.57 -11.62 5.23
CA ARG A 73 -12.59 -12.16 6.60
C ARG A 73 -13.49 -13.39 6.71
N ARG A 74 -14.67 -13.38 6.11
CA ARG A 74 -15.58 -14.54 6.10
C ARG A 74 -14.96 -15.72 5.36
N SER A 75 -14.38 -15.51 4.18
CA SER A 75 -13.78 -16.60 3.40
C SER A 75 -12.61 -17.26 4.14
N MET A 76 -11.79 -16.47 4.84
CA MET A 76 -10.74 -16.98 5.72
C MET A 76 -11.30 -17.78 6.89
N SER A 77 -12.34 -17.28 7.57
CA SER A 77 -12.96 -17.97 8.70
C SER A 77 -13.66 -19.27 8.32
N ASN A 78 -14.15 -19.36 7.08
CA ASN A 78 -14.80 -20.56 6.55
C ASN A 78 -13.82 -21.64 6.06
N GLY A 79 -12.50 -21.37 6.10
CA GLY A 79 -11.48 -22.34 5.72
C GLY A 79 -11.44 -22.65 4.22
N ASP A 80 -11.81 -21.69 3.36
CA ASP A 80 -11.69 -21.86 1.90
C ASP A 80 -10.22 -22.08 1.51
N GLY A 81 -9.89 -23.30 1.09
CA GLY A 81 -8.52 -23.70 0.75
C GLY A 81 -7.90 -22.83 -0.35
N ALA A 82 -8.69 -22.41 -1.35
CA ALA A 82 -8.18 -21.58 -2.43
C ALA A 82 -7.80 -20.16 -1.95
N VAL A 83 -8.57 -19.62 -1.00
CA VAL A 83 -8.25 -18.33 -0.37
C VAL A 83 -7.02 -18.44 0.52
N LEU A 84 -6.89 -19.53 1.28
CA LEU A 84 -5.72 -19.78 2.12
C LEU A 84 -4.44 -19.92 1.28
N ASP A 85 -4.49 -20.67 0.18
CA ASP A 85 -3.38 -20.82 -0.75
C ASP A 85 -2.98 -19.49 -1.39
N ALA A 86 -3.96 -18.66 -1.77
CA ALA A 86 -3.71 -17.32 -2.30
C ALA A 86 -3.01 -16.42 -1.25
N LEU A 87 -3.40 -16.50 0.03
CA LEU A 87 -2.73 -15.77 1.12
C LEU A 87 -1.29 -16.25 1.33
N HIS A 88 -1.05 -17.56 1.33
CA HIS A 88 0.29 -18.13 1.43
C HIS A 88 1.17 -17.69 0.25
N THR A 89 0.61 -17.67 -0.95
CA THR A 89 1.28 -17.18 -2.17
C THR A 89 1.67 -15.71 -2.02
N ILE A 90 0.73 -14.84 -1.61
CA ILE A 90 1.02 -13.41 -1.40
C ILE A 90 2.11 -13.20 -0.35
N LYS A 91 2.09 -13.99 0.74
CA LYS A 91 3.13 -13.96 1.78
C LYS A 91 4.51 -14.35 1.22
N ALA A 92 4.60 -15.42 0.44
CA ALA A 92 5.85 -15.87 -0.17
C ALA A 92 6.41 -14.82 -1.14
N LEU A 93 5.54 -14.28 -2.01
CA LEU A 93 5.89 -13.25 -2.97
C LEU A 93 6.38 -11.96 -2.32
N ALA A 94 5.93 -11.61 -1.12
CA ALA A 94 6.48 -10.47 -0.39
C ALA A 94 7.97 -10.65 -0.03
N GLY A 95 8.38 -11.88 0.31
CA GLY A 95 9.78 -12.21 0.56
C GLY A 95 10.62 -12.20 -0.72
N GLU A 96 10.05 -12.67 -1.84
CA GLU A 96 10.69 -12.56 -3.15
C GLU A 96 10.82 -11.11 -3.62
N ALA A 97 9.78 -10.29 -3.42
CA ALA A 97 9.79 -8.88 -3.76
C ALA A 97 10.92 -8.15 -3.02
N ARG A 98 11.10 -8.46 -1.73
CA ARG A 98 12.22 -7.93 -0.94
C ARG A 98 13.57 -8.26 -1.61
N ARG A 99 13.84 -9.54 -1.89
CA ARG A 99 15.10 -9.97 -2.53
C ARG A 99 15.32 -9.32 -3.88
N ALA A 100 14.28 -9.30 -4.73
CA ALA A 100 14.36 -8.69 -6.05
C ALA A 100 14.67 -7.19 -5.98
N LEU A 101 14.13 -6.47 -5.00
CA LEU A 101 14.45 -5.07 -4.77
C LEU A 101 15.88 -4.88 -4.23
N GLU A 102 16.30 -5.68 -3.25
CA GLU A 102 17.67 -5.63 -2.68
C GLU A 102 18.74 -5.94 -3.75
N GLU A 103 18.45 -6.84 -4.68
CA GLU A 103 19.33 -7.22 -5.80
C GLU A 103 19.18 -6.31 -7.04
N GLY A 104 18.27 -5.33 -7.03
CA GLY A 104 18.04 -4.42 -8.15
C GLY A 104 17.37 -5.06 -9.38
N LEU A 105 16.72 -6.21 -9.23
CA LEU A 105 16.01 -6.96 -10.27
C LEU A 105 14.59 -6.40 -10.50
N LEU A 106 14.50 -5.17 -11.00
CA LEU A 106 13.23 -4.42 -11.09
C LEU A 106 12.20 -5.03 -12.04
N ARG A 107 12.64 -5.68 -13.13
CA ARG A 107 11.74 -6.42 -14.02
C ARG A 107 11.08 -7.60 -13.28
N ARG A 108 11.87 -8.35 -12.50
CA ARG A 108 11.34 -9.45 -11.65
C ARG A 108 10.40 -8.90 -10.59
N PHE A 109 10.70 -7.75 -9.98
CA PHE A 109 9.76 -7.08 -9.08
C PHE A 109 8.42 -6.76 -9.77
N GLY A 110 8.44 -6.28 -11.01
CA GLY A 110 7.23 -6.10 -11.83
C GLY A 110 6.44 -7.38 -12.05
N GLU A 111 7.11 -8.49 -12.34
CA GLU A 111 6.47 -9.82 -12.50
C GLU A 111 5.84 -10.29 -11.18
N ILE A 112 6.56 -10.11 -10.05
CA ILE A 112 6.05 -10.42 -8.70
C ILE A 112 4.80 -9.60 -8.38
N LEU A 113 4.75 -8.32 -8.78
CA LEU A 113 3.54 -7.50 -8.61
C LEU A 113 2.35 -8.11 -9.36
N HIS A 114 2.56 -8.60 -10.59
CA HIS A 114 1.51 -9.28 -11.36
C HIS A 114 1.06 -10.58 -10.69
N GLU A 115 1.99 -11.45 -10.30
CA GLU A 115 1.68 -12.71 -9.60
C GLU A 115 0.91 -12.45 -8.30
N SER A 116 1.32 -11.44 -7.54
CA SER A 116 0.66 -11.00 -6.31
C SER A 116 -0.74 -10.46 -6.57
N TRP A 117 -0.95 -9.73 -7.68
CA TRP A 117 -2.26 -9.24 -8.07
C TRP A 117 -3.21 -10.38 -8.46
N GLU A 118 -2.76 -11.34 -9.25
CA GLU A 118 -3.56 -12.51 -9.62
C GLU A 118 -3.97 -13.34 -8.40
N ALA A 119 -3.07 -13.51 -7.42
CA ALA A 119 -3.41 -14.13 -6.14
C ALA A 119 -4.41 -13.28 -5.35
N LYS A 120 -4.22 -11.95 -5.28
CA LYS A 120 -5.11 -11.03 -4.55
C LYS A 120 -6.54 -11.06 -5.10
N ARG A 121 -6.72 -11.15 -6.42
CA ARG A 121 -8.04 -11.26 -7.08
C ARG A 121 -8.86 -12.46 -6.59
N ARG A 122 -8.21 -13.52 -6.08
CA ARG A 122 -8.87 -14.73 -5.57
C ARG A 122 -9.33 -14.61 -4.12
N LEU A 123 -8.95 -13.56 -3.40
CA LEU A 123 -9.26 -13.42 -1.96
C LEU A 123 -10.71 -13.07 -1.66
N ALA A 124 -11.33 -12.26 -2.53
CA ALA A 124 -12.73 -11.85 -2.42
C ALA A 124 -13.22 -11.33 -3.78
N ARG A 125 -14.51 -11.53 -4.09
CA ARG A 125 -15.09 -11.14 -5.38
C ARG A 125 -14.99 -9.63 -5.62
N GLY A 126 -15.10 -8.83 -4.56
CA GLY A 126 -15.02 -7.38 -4.66
C GLY A 126 -13.63 -6.79 -4.89
N VAL A 127 -12.56 -7.60 -4.91
CA VAL A 127 -11.17 -7.10 -5.11
C VAL A 127 -11.00 -6.46 -6.49
N THR A 128 -11.63 -7.02 -7.51
CA THR A 128 -11.62 -6.50 -8.89
C THR A 128 -13.04 -6.37 -9.43
N ASN A 129 -13.17 -5.76 -10.62
CA ASN A 129 -14.40 -5.67 -11.39
C ASN A 129 -14.05 -5.53 -12.88
N GLU A 130 -15.04 -5.56 -13.76
CA GLU A 130 -14.85 -5.49 -15.21
C GLU A 130 -14.01 -4.29 -15.65
N ARG A 131 -14.20 -3.13 -15.01
CA ARG A 131 -13.43 -1.92 -15.31
C ARG A 131 -11.97 -2.07 -14.92
N ILE A 132 -11.68 -2.59 -13.73
CA ILE A 132 -10.31 -2.84 -13.27
C ILE A 132 -9.62 -3.90 -14.16
N ASP A 133 -10.32 -4.99 -14.48
CA ASP A 133 -9.77 -6.05 -15.31
C ASP A 133 -9.48 -5.56 -16.74
N HIS A 134 -10.35 -4.71 -17.30
CA HIS A 134 -10.10 -4.02 -18.58
C HIS A 134 -8.85 -3.14 -18.51
N LEU A 135 -8.78 -2.24 -17.53
CA LEU A 135 -7.64 -1.32 -17.35
C LEU A 135 -6.32 -2.08 -17.19
N TYR A 136 -6.32 -3.12 -16.36
CA TYR A 136 -5.14 -3.93 -16.11
C TYR A 136 -4.68 -4.66 -17.38
N ARG A 137 -5.61 -5.24 -18.15
CA ARG A 137 -5.30 -5.88 -19.44
C ARG A 137 -4.71 -4.88 -20.43
N ARG A 138 -5.35 -3.71 -20.59
CA ARG A 138 -4.86 -2.63 -21.46
C ARG A 138 -3.46 -2.15 -21.07
N ALA A 139 -3.18 -2.03 -19.77
CA ALA A 139 -1.85 -1.69 -19.28
C ALA A 139 -0.80 -2.73 -19.69
N ARG A 140 -1.10 -4.02 -19.52
CA ARG A 140 -0.21 -5.13 -19.89
C ARG A 140 0.03 -5.17 -21.40
N GLU A 141 -1.02 -5.02 -22.21
CA GLU A 141 -0.93 -4.93 -23.67
C GLU A 141 -0.10 -3.72 -24.15
N SER A 142 -0.06 -2.64 -23.35
CA SER A 142 0.69 -1.43 -23.65
C SER A 142 2.15 -1.46 -23.16
N GLY A 143 2.61 -2.56 -22.56
CA GLY A 143 4.00 -2.73 -22.14
C GLY A 143 4.25 -2.71 -20.62
N ALA A 144 3.21 -2.70 -19.78
CA ALA A 144 3.41 -2.91 -18.35
C ALA A 144 3.88 -4.35 -18.09
N VAL A 145 4.91 -4.53 -17.24
CA VAL A 145 5.42 -5.82 -16.77
C VAL A 145 4.51 -6.44 -15.70
N GLY A 146 3.85 -5.59 -14.93
CA GLY A 146 2.87 -6.01 -13.93
C GLY A 146 2.33 -4.82 -13.15
N GLY A 147 1.57 -5.09 -12.11
CA GLY A 147 0.98 -4.05 -11.27
C GLY A 147 -0.09 -4.60 -10.36
N LYS A 148 -0.75 -3.72 -9.63
CA LYS A 148 -1.83 -4.08 -8.70
C LYS A 148 -2.68 -2.88 -8.34
N ILE A 149 -3.89 -3.15 -7.87
CA ILE A 149 -4.66 -2.14 -7.12
C ILE A 149 -4.06 -2.00 -5.71
N ALA A 150 -3.82 -0.76 -5.32
CA ALA A 150 -3.37 -0.42 -3.97
C ALA A 150 -4.55 -0.49 -2.98
N GLY A 151 -4.27 -0.90 -1.74
CA GLY A 151 -5.30 -1.05 -0.71
C GLY A 151 -6.13 -2.33 -0.83
N ALA A 152 -7.40 -2.26 -0.43
CA ALA A 152 -8.30 -3.42 -0.36
C ALA A 152 -8.68 -3.97 -1.74
N GLY A 153 -8.87 -3.09 -2.73
CA GLY A 153 -9.35 -3.44 -4.08
C GLY A 153 -10.60 -2.63 -4.45
N GLY A 154 -11.19 -2.93 -5.61
CA GLY A 154 -12.47 -2.36 -6.05
C GLY A 154 -12.44 -0.91 -6.56
N GLY A 155 -11.29 -0.22 -6.50
CA GLY A 155 -11.13 1.14 -7.03
C GLY A 155 -9.85 1.81 -6.50
N GLY A 156 -9.85 3.16 -6.51
CA GLY A 156 -8.75 3.95 -5.96
C GLY A 156 -7.55 4.02 -6.89
N PHE A 157 -6.41 3.49 -6.45
CA PHE A 157 -5.15 3.63 -7.17
C PHE A 157 -4.70 2.33 -7.84
N LEU A 158 -4.32 2.45 -9.11
CA LEU A 158 -3.63 1.42 -9.89
C LEU A 158 -2.14 1.75 -9.93
N LEU A 159 -1.32 0.85 -9.39
CA LEU A 159 0.13 0.90 -9.49
C LEU A 159 0.59 -0.05 -10.59
N LEU A 160 1.38 0.45 -11.53
CA LEU A 160 1.95 -0.32 -12.64
C LEU A 160 3.47 -0.25 -12.58
N CYS A 161 4.11 -1.35 -12.98
CA CYS A 161 5.54 -1.44 -13.19
C CYS A 161 5.80 -1.71 -14.68
N CYS A 162 6.63 -0.90 -15.32
CA CYS A 162 7.05 -1.08 -16.70
C CYS A 162 8.52 -0.71 -16.89
N GLU A 163 9.12 -1.17 -17.99
CA GLU A 163 10.45 -0.71 -18.36
C GLU A 163 10.41 0.79 -18.71
N PRO A 164 11.47 1.58 -18.41
CA PRO A 164 11.48 3.01 -18.67
C PRO A 164 11.16 3.37 -20.13
N ALA A 165 11.58 2.55 -21.08
CA ALA A 165 11.30 2.71 -22.51
C ALA A 165 9.80 2.60 -22.86
N GLN A 166 9.00 1.90 -22.06
CA GLN A 166 7.56 1.72 -22.27
C GLN A 166 6.72 2.72 -21.45
N ARG A 167 7.35 3.52 -20.59
CA ARG A 167 6.66 4.38 -19.62
C ARG A 167 5.69 5.36 -20.27
N ASP A 168 6.09 6.03 -21.34
CA ASP A 168 5.25 7.01 -22.02
C ASP A 168 4.08 6.35 -22.76
N VAL A 169 4.30 5.17 -23.35
CA VAL A 169 3.25 4.38 -24.03
C VAL A 169 2.20 3.91 -23.03
N VAL A 170 2.62 3.29 -21.92
CA VAL A 170 1.72 2.85 -20.84
C VAL A 170 0.97 4.05 -20.25
N ARG A 171 1.66 5.17 -20.01
CA ARG A 171 1.03 6.39 -19.48
C ARG A 171 -0.05 6.93 -20.41
N ALA A 172 0.26 7.07 -21.70
CA ALA A 172 -0.71 7.55 -22.69
C ALA A 172 -1.91 6.61 -22.80
N ALA A 173 -1.70 5.30 -22.79
CA ALA A 173 -2.78 4.31 -22.81
C ALA A 173 -3.72 4.44 -21.61
N MET A 174 -3.18 4.61 -20.40
CA MET A 174 -4.00 4.79 -19.19
C MET A 174 -4.72 6.14 -19.16
N GLN A 175 -4.08 7.21 -19.64
CA GLN A 175 -4.73 8.52 -19.75
C GLN A 175 -5.86 8.53 -20.79
N ALA A 176 -5.72 7.79 -21.90
CA ALA A 176 -6.79 7.62 -22.89
C ALA A 176 -8.00 6.87 -22.31
N GLU A 177 -7.76 5.99 -21.33
CA GLU A 177 -8.81 5.35 -20.53
C GLU A 177 -9.40 6.30 -19.46
N GLY A 178 -8.95 7.55 -19.34
CA GLY A 178 -9.46 8.53 -18.38
C GLY A 178 -8.86 8.42 -16.98
N LEU A 179 -7.72 7.73 -16.81
CA LEU A 179 -7.01 7.68 -15.52
C LEU A 179 -6.13 8.92 -15.33
N HIS A 180 -6.06 9.39 -14.10
CA HIS A 180 -5.18 10.51 -13.74
C HIS A 180 -3.81 9.98 -13.28
N HIS A 181 -2.76 10.27 -14.04
CA HIS A 181 -1.39 9.96 -13.64
C HIS A 181 -0.99 10.80 -12.43
N MET A 182 -0.46 10.15 -11.39
CA MET A 182 -0.03 10.75 -10.14
C MET A 182 1.49 10.57 -10.00
N PRO A 183 2.29 11.57 -10.38
CA PRO A 183 3.73 11.53 -10.14
C PRO A 183 4.01 11.38 -8.64
N PHE A 184 4.92 10.49 -8.28
CA PHE A 184 5.32 10.30 -6.89
C PHE A 184 6.82 10.04 -6.79
N ARG A 185 7.34 10.23 -5.57
CA ARG A 185 8.67 9.79 -5.14
C ARG A 185 8.52 9.12 -3.78
N PHE A 186 9.44 8.24 -3.43
CA PHE A 186 9.42 7.62 -2.11
C PHE A 186 9.91 8.62 -1.05
N ASP A 187 9.07 8.88 -0.06
CA ASP A 187 9.49 9.57 1.14
C ASP A 187 10.18 8.59 2.12
N SER A 188 11.16 9.08 2.88
CA SER A 188 11.78 8.34 3.99
C SER A 188 11.27 8.80 5.37
N GLY A 189 10.52 9.90 5.45
CA GLY A 189 9.97 10.40 6.70
C GLY A 189 8.64 9.74 7.08
N GLY A 190 8.53 9.30 8.33
CA GLY A 190 7.23 9.01 8.96
C GLY A 190 6.57 10.26 9.52
N ALA A 191 5.52 10.08 10.32
CA ALA A 191 4.85 11.15 11.05
C ALA A 191 5.84 11.91 11.95
N LYS A 192 5.85 13.25 11.86
CA LYS A 192 6.72 14.13 12.64
C LYS A 192 5.89 15.21 13.34
N VAL A 193 6.24 15.49 14.60
CA VAL A 193 5.71 16.66 15.33
C VAL A 193 6.58 17.87 14.98
N LEU A 194 6.02 18.82 14.23
CA LEU A 194 6.75 20.02 13.79
C LEU A 194 6.87 21.08 14.88
N PHE A 195 5.87 21.18 15.75
CA PHE A 195 5.86 22.14 16.85
C PHE A 195 5.00 21.61 18.00
N ASN A 196 5.53 21.68 19.22
CA ASN A 196 4.80 21.35 20.44
C ASN A 196 4.70 22.60 21.32
N SER A 197 3.56 23.29 21.26
CA SER A 197 3.32 24.52 22.01
C SER A 197 3.16 24.31 23.52
N ALA A 198 2.91 23.08 23.97
CA ALA A 198 2.63 22.77 25.37
C ALA A 198 3.87 22.80 26.28
N MET A 199 5.08 22.82 25.72
CA MET A 199 6.35 22.85 26.49
C MET A 199 6.89 24.26 26.73
N ARG A 200 6.19 25.33 26.30
CA ARG A 200 6.59 26.73 26.54
C ARG A 200 5.87 27.41 27.71
N GLY A 201 4.89 26.77 28.33
CA GLY A 201 4.27 27.22 29.57
C GLY A 201 4.90 26.51 30.75
N GLY A 202 6.00 27.05 31.27
CA GLY A 202 6.52 26.60 32.57
C GLY A 202 5.42 26.64 33.62
N LEU A 203 5.51 25.72 34.60
CA LEU A 203 4.83 25.77 35.89
C LEU A 203 5.20 27.07 36.63
N ALA A 204 4.74 28.22 36.14
CA ALA A 204 4.87 29.50 36.79
C ALA A 204 3.55 29.80 37.51
N ALA A 205 3.55 29.48 38.80
CA ALA A 205 2.80 30.16 39.87
C ALA A 205 1.32 30.50 39.59
N TRP A 206 0.45 29.51 39.82
CA TRP A 206 -0.91 29.80 40.30
C TRP A 206 -0.88 29.84 41.82
N ASP A 207 -0.38 30.94 42.41
CA ASP A 207 -0.29 31.09 43.87
C ASP A 207 -0.71 32.49 44.35
N GLY A 208 -1.66 33.12 43.67
CA GLY A 208 -2.11 34.44 44.09
C GLY A 208 -3.36 34.92 43.38
N LEU A 209 -4.53 34.43 43.80
CA LEU A 209 -5.82 35.13 43.68
C LEU A 209 -6.85 34.55 44.65
N ALA A 210 -6.46 34.39 45.91
CA ALA A 210 -7.38 34.23 47.04
C ALA A 210 -7.17 35.39 48.01
N LYS A 211 -7.63 36.58 47.63
CA LYS A 211 -7.94 37.73 48.51
C LYS A 211 -8.51 38.88 47.68
N ALA A 212 -9.85 38.96 47.61
CA ALA A 212 -10.67 40.18 47.62
C ALA A 212 -12.08 39.89 47.08
N ALA A 213 -12.96 39.41 47.97
CA ALA A 213 -14.37 39.79 48.11
C ALA A 213 -14.93 39.05 49.33
#